data_AF-A0AAN8F3X8-F1
#
_entry.id   AF-A0AAN8F3X8-F1
#
_cell.length_a   1.000
_cell.length_b   1.000
_cell.length_c   1.000
_cell.angle_alpha   90.00
_cell.angle_beta   90.00
_cell.angle_gamma   90.00
#
_symmetry.space_group_name_H-M   'P 1'
#
loop_
_entity.id
_entity.type
_entity.pdbx_description
1 polymer ?
#
loop_
_entity_poly.entity_id
_entity_poly.type
_entity_poly.pdbx_seq_one_letter_code
_entity_poly.pdbx_strand_id
1 'polypeptide(L)'
;MDRLSQLHRIVTLRFDLAAPVTDIKFSPSAFPHSHQLAVAAGTIHIYNIKVPEPESVNNNIVSLEDGTQGNAMECTAYSATKIVVLDGEAQRLRYNARGTMIVADSGDGYVRAYEAALGNNWTLMNSLDDEDLEDRGMPKDVKKEQIIYDLYRC
;
A
#
# COMPACT_ATOMS: atom_id res chain seq x y z
N MET A 1 16.99 22.81 23.66
CA MET A 1 17.26 21.36 23.75
C MET A 1 16.05 20.65 23.20
N ASP A 2 16.14 20.22 21.94
CA ASP A 2 15.04 19.62 21.20
C ASP A 2 14.66 18.28 21.79
N ARG A 3 13.41 18.16 22.25
CA ARG A 3 12.76 16.87 22.48
C ARG A 3 12.41 16.30 21.11
N LEU A 4 13.38 15.65 20.46
CA LEU A 4 13.05 14.72 19.38
C LEU A 4 12.07 13.70 19.97
N SER A 5 10.86 13.66 19.41
CA SER A 5 9.82 12.72 19.83
C SER A 5 10.37 11.31 19.76
N GLN A 6 10.39 10.62 20.89
CA GLN A 6 10.74 9.21 20.91
C GLN A 6 9.68 8.46 20.10
N LEU A 7 10.11 7.83 19.01
CA LEU A 7 9.24 6.95 18.23
C LEU A 7 8.93 5.72 19.08
N HIS A 8 7.66 5.58 19.46
CA HIS A 8 7.18 4.40 20.14
C HIS A 8 6.37 3.54 19.18
N ARG A 9 6.67 2.23 19.15
CA ARG A 9 5.92 1.28 18.35
C ARG A 9 4.58 1.00 19.05
N ILE A 10 3.49 1.42 18.43
CA ILE A 10 2.15 1.27 19.02
C ILE A 10 1.54 -0.11 18.68
N VAL A 11 1.72 -0.59 17.44
CA VAL A 11 1.23 -1.89 16.97
C VAL A 11 2.20 -2.54 15.98
N THR A 12 2.09 -3.86 15.81
CA THR A 12 2.74 -4.61 14.72
C THR A 12 1.69 -5.41 13.98
N LEU A 13 1.51 -5.13 12.69
CA LEU A 13 0.73 -5.96 11.78
C LEU A 13 1.68 -6.97 11.12
N ARG A 14 1.27 -8.24 11.07
CA ARG A 14 2.02 -9.31 10.42
C ARG A 14 1.27 -9.78 9.18
N PHE A 15 2.00 -9.93 8.08
CA PHE A 15 1.47 -10.36 6.80
C PHE A 15 2.09 -11.71 6.46
N ASP A 16 1.24 -12.70 6.19
CA ASP A 16 1.69 -14.02 5.74
C ASP A 16 1.93 -13.98 4.23
N LEU A 17 3.21 -13.86 3.87
CA LEU A 17 3.71 -13.67 2.51
C LEU A 17 4.69 -14.80 2.19
N ALA A 18 4.52 -15.43 1.04
CA ALA A 18 5.32 -16.60 0.64
C ALA A 18 6.72 -16.24 0.12
N ALA A 19 6.95 -14.97 -0.24
CA ALA A 19 8.22 -14.49 -0.77
C ALA A 19 8.68 -13.20 -0.04
N PRO A 20 9.97 -12.82 -0.15
CA PRO A 20 10.48 -11.58 0.41
C PRO A 20 9.76 -10.35 -0.13
N VAL A 21 9.56 -9.36 0.74
CA VAL A 21 8.98 -8.07 0.35
C VAL A 21 10.02 -7.24 -0.40
N THR A 22 9.67 -6.78 -1.60
CA THR A 22 10.53 -5.94 -2.45
C THR A 22 10.10 -4.47 -2.46
N ASP A 23 8.81 -4.18 -2.27
CA ASP A 23 8.29 -2.82 -2.15
C ASP A 23 6.96 -2.76 -1.40
N ILE A 24 6.66 -1.60 -0.82
CA ILE A 24 5.40 -1.30 -0.15
C ILE A 24 4.93 0.11 -0.52
N LYS A 25 3.62 0.28 -0.74
CA LYS A 25 3.01 1.58 -1.02
C LYS A 25 1.65 1.72 -0.34
N PHE A 26 1.48 2.80 0.39
CA PHE A 26 0.15 3.24 0.80
C PHE A 26 -0.54 3.88 -0.40
N SER A 27 -1.82 3.56 -0.57
CA SER A 27 -2.68 4.28 -1.49
C SER A 27 -2.80 5.74 -1.03
N PRO A 28 -2.74 6.73 -1.94
CA PRO A 28 -3.04 8.11 -1.61
C PRO A 28 -4.54 8.34 -1.33
N SER A 29 -5.42 7.40 -1.71
CA SER A 29 -6.81 7.43 -1.27
C SER A 29 -6.91 7.02 0.20
N ALA A 30 -7.42 7.94 1.01
CA ALA A 30 -7.80 7.67 2.38
C ALA A 30 -9.30 7.36 2.42
N PHE A 31 -9.65 6.21 2.98
CA PHE A 31 -11.03 5.90 3.31
C PHE A 31 -11.30 6.33 4.76
N PRO A 32 -12.56 6.57 5.14
CA PRO A 32 -12.91 6.75 6.54
C PRO A 32 -12.38 5.55 7.34
N HIS A 33 -11.51 5.84 8.32
CA HIS A 33 -10.96 4.86 9.26
C HIS A 33 -10.19 3.69 8.62
N SER A 34 -9.71 3.85 7.38
CA SER A 34 -8.82 2.86 6.77
C SER A 34 -7.91 3.44 5.70
N HIS A 35 -6.77 2.78 5.52
CA HIS A 35 -5.84 3.01 4.42
C HIS A 35 -5.67 1.73 3.63
N GLN A 36 -5.49 1.85 2.33
CA GLN A 36 -5.08 0.71 1.52
C GLN A 36 -3.55 0.65 1.43
N LEU A 37 -3.00 -0.55 1.58
CA LEU A 37 -1.58 -0.85 1.47
C LEU A 37 -1.38 -1.92 0.39
N ALA A 38 -0.56 -1.62 -0.61
CA ALA A 38 -0.05 -2.60 -1.55
C ALA A 38 1.35 -3.06 -1.13
N VAL A 39 1.60 -4.37 -1.24
CA VAL A 39 2.86 -5.03 -0.90
C VAL A 39 3.29 -5.90 -2.08
N ALA A 40 4.48 -5.66 -2.62
CA ALA A 40 5.12 -6.52 -3.61
C ALA A 40 5.98 -7.55 -2.89
N ALA A 41 5.67 -8.82 -3.09
CA ALA A 41 6.36 -9.96 -2.48
C ALA A 41 6.23 -11.20 -3.37
N GLY A 42 6.94 -11.21 -4.49
CA GLY A 42 6.63 -12.13 -5.60
C GLY A 42 5.39 -11.60 -6.31
N THR A 43 4.19 -11.91 -5.82
CA THR A 43 2.92 -11.31 -6.29
C THR A 43 2.61 -9.97 -5.60
N ILE A 44 1.55 -9.29 -6.05
CA ILE A 44 1.10 -8.03 -5.43
C ILE A 44 -0.05 -8.34 -4.47
N HIS A 45 0.11 -7.99 -3.20
CA HIS A 45 -0.92 -8.16 -2.18
C HIS A 45 -1.49 -6.81 -1.79
N ILE A 46 -2.82 -6.68 -1.78
CA ILE A 46 -3.51 -5.46 -1.38
C ILE A 46 -4.26 -5.72 -0.08
N TYR A 47 -4.03 -4.85 0.90
CA TYR A 47 -4.64 -4.90 2.22
C TYR A 47 -5.38 -3.61 2.53
N ASN A 48 -6.51 -3.71 3.21
CA ASN A 48 -7.07 -2.56 3.93
C ASN A 48 -6.60 -2.62 5.38
N ILE A 49 -5.92 -1.56 5.82
CA ILE A 49 -5.48 -1.34 7.18
C ILE A 49 -6.54 -0.48 7.85
N LYS A 50 -7.30 -1.09 8.77
CA LYS A 50 -8.25 -0.37 9.61
C LYS A 50 -7.51 0.44 10.67
N VAL A 51 -7.89 1.69 10.82
CA VAL A 51 -7.42 2.60 11.87
C VAL A 51 -8.54 2.73 12.91
N PRO A 52 -8.26 2.55 14.21
CA PRO A 52 -9.25 2.73 15.26
C PRO A 52 -9.84 4.15 15.25
N GLU A 53 -11.14 4.27 15.48
CA GLU A 53 -11.76 5.56 15.71
C GLU A 53 -11.35 6.13 17.07
N PRO A 54 -11.03 7.43 17.16
CA PRO A 54 -10.66 8.07 18.41
C PRO A 54 -11.79 8.06 19.46
N GLU A 55 -13.05 7.83 19.05
CA GLU A 55 -14.20 7.73 19.97
C GLU A 55 -14.26 6.41 20.75
N SER A 56 -13.45 5.41 20.37
CA SER A 56 -13.23 4.21 21.20
C SER A 56 -12.27 4.45 22.38
N VAL A 57 -11.69 5.65 22.49
CA VAL A 57 -10.87 6.10 23.63
C VAL A 57 -11.79 6.58 24.76
N ASN A 58 -12.63 5.69 25.28
CA ASN A 58 -13.34 5.95 26.54
C ASN A 58 -12.43 5.56 27.71
N ASN A 59 -11.73 6.55 28.27
CA ASN A 59 -11.30 6.69 29.67
C ASN A 59 -10.55 5.53 30.38
N ASN A 60 -10.01 4.53 29.69
CA ASN A 60 -9.13 3.56 30.31
C ASN A 60 -7.74 4.18 30.54
N ILE A 61 -7.59 4.88 31.66
CA ILE A 61 -6.29 5.26 32.22
C ILE A 61 -5.59 3.95 32.62
N VAL A 62 -4.61 3.51 31.83
CA VAL A 62 -3.78 2.36 32.19
C VAL A 62 -2.62 2.89 33.03
N SER A 63 -2.49 2.38 34.25
CA SER A 63 -1.32 2.64 35.09
C SER A 63 -0.10 1.95 34.47
N LEU A 64 0.86 2.74 33.99
CA LEU A 64 2.16 2.21 33.59
C LEU A 64 2.92 1.75 34.85
N GLU A 65 3.84 0.81 34.71
CA GLU A 65 4.58 0.20 35.83
C GLU A 65 5.40 1.20 36.68
N ASP A 66 5.61 2.42 36.17
CA ASP A 66 6.27 3.53 36.86
C ASP A 66 5.30 4.49 37.60
N GLY A 67 4.00 4.19 37.61
CA GLY A 67 2.97 5.00 38.26
C GLY A 67 2.48 6.19 37.42
N THR A 68 2.95 6.35 36.19
CA THR A 68 2.48 7.42 35.30
C THR A 68 1.15 7.04 34.67
N GLN A 69 0.14 7.89 34.82
CA GLN A 69 -1.14 7.77 34.10
C GLN A 69 -0.93 8.17 32.64
N GLY A 70 -0.99 7.20 31.74
CA GLY A 70 -0.94 7.43 30.29
C GLY A 70 -2.28 7.13 29.66
N ASN A 71 -2.68 7.91 28.65
CA ASN A 71 -3.73 7.51 27.72
C ASN A 71 -3.17 6.34 26.89
N ALA A 72 -3.37 5.11 27.35
CA ALA A 72 -3.22 3.97 26.48
C ALA A 72 -4.34 4.08 25.44
N MET A 73 -4.01 4.55 24.23
CA MET A 73 -4.81 4.13 23.08
C MET A 73 -4.83 2.60 23.16
N GLU A 74 -5.99 2.00 23.43
CA GLU A 74 -6.15 0.57 23.25
C GLU A 74 -5.89 0.28 21.77
N CYS A 75 -4.63 -0.03 21.46
CA CYS A 75 -4.10 -0.19 20.12
C CYS A 75 -4.48 -1.56 19.52
N THR A 76 -5.55 -2.16 20.04
CA THR A 76 -6.06 -3.49 19.72
C THR A 76 -6.98 -3.49 18.49
N ALA A 77 -7.38 -2.32 17.99
CA ALA A 77 -8.30 -2.20 16.85
C ALA A 77 -7.63 -2.05 15.47
N TYR A 78 -6.30 -1.89 15.39
CA TYR A 78 -5.60 -1.95 14.11
C TYR A 78 -5.66 -3.36 13.55
N SER A 79 -6.13 -3.50 12.31
CA SER A 79 -6.20 -4.79 11.63
C SER A 79 -5.88 -4.61 10.15
N ALA A 80 -5.28 -5.64 9.56
CA ALA A 80 -5.08 -5.72 8.12
C ALA A 80 -5.98 -6.81 7.55
N THR A 81 -6.83 -6.44 6.60
CA THR A 81 -7.66 -7.39 5.85
C THR A 81 -7.11 -7.49 4.44
N LYS A 82 -6.73 -8.71 4.01
CA LYS A 82 -6.32 -8.96 2.62
C LYS A 82 -7.53 -8.81 1.72
N ILE A 83 -7.40 -7.97 0.70
CA ILE A 83 -8.46 -7.65 -0.26
C ILE A 83 -8.31 -8.51 -1.50
N VAL A 84 -7.11 -8.51 -2.08
CA VAL A 84 -6.81 -9.25 -3.30
C VAL A 84 -5.33 -9.58 -3.39
N VAL A 85 -5.01 -10.63 -4.14
CA VAL A 85 -3.66 -10.93 -4.64
C VAL A 85 -3.73 -10.79 -6.15
N LEU A 86 -2.91 -9.93 -6.72
CA LEU A 86 -2.81 -9.75 -8.17
C LEU A 86 -1.71 -10.65 -8.71
N ASP A 87 -2.02 -11.31 -9.82
CA ASP A 87 -1.08 -12.16 -10.54
C ASP A 87 0.03 -11.32 -11.19
N GLY A 88 1.19 -11.95 -11.39
CA GLY A 88 2.38 -11.32 -11.96
C GLY A 88 3.43 -11.00 -10.90
N GLU A 89 4.69 -11.19 -11.25
CA GLU A 89 5.78 -10.81 -10.36
C GLU A 89 5.80 -9.27 -10.20
N ALA A 90 6.20 -8.78 -9.03
CA ALA A 90 6.35 -7.36 -8.79
C ALA A 90 7.56 -7.10 -7.91
N GLN A 91 8.40 -6.17 -8.35
CA GLN A 91 9.52 -5.67 -7.57
C GLN A 91 9.24 -4.27 -7.05
N ARG A 92 8.65 -3.40 -7.87
CA ARG A 92 8.30 -2.01 -7.48
C ARG A 92 6.84 -1.72 -7.79
N LEU A 93 6.21 -0.93 -6.92
CA LEU A 93 4.83 -0.51 -7.02
C LEU A 93 4.72 1.00 -7.08
N ARG A 94 3.74 1.50 -7.83
CA ARG A 94 3.34 2.91 -7.79
C ARG A 94 1.84 3.01 -7.85
N TYR A 95 1.28 3.76 -6.91
CA TYR A 95 -0.09 4.22 -7.03
C TYR A 95 -0.17 5.45 -7.91
N ASN A 96 -1.28 5.54 -8.62
CA ASN A 96 -1.73 6.79 -9.19
C ASN A 96 -2.19 7.73 -8.04
N ALA A 97 -2.13 9.05 -8.21
CA ALA A 97 -2.59 10.08 -7.28
C ALA A 97 -4.03 9.91 -6.76
N ARG A 98 -4.91 9.20 -7.47
CA ARG A 98 -6.29 8.91 -7.01
C ARG A 98 -6.37 7.64 -6.14
N GLY A 99 -5.32 6.83 -6.11
CA GLY A 99 -5.32 5.54 -5.43
C GLY A 99 -6.17 4.47 -6.11
N THR A 100 -6.58 4.68 -7.36
CA THR A 100 -7.44 3.74 -8.11
C THR A 100 -6.66 2.85 -9.06
N MET A 101 -5.39 3.15 -9.31
CA MET A 101 -4.54 2.32 -10.16
C MET A 101 -3.19 2.04 -9.51
N ILE A 102 -2.67 0.85 -9.79
CA ILE A 102 -1.33 0.42 -9.43
C ILE A 102 -0.58 0.06 -10.70
N VAL A 103 0.62 0.61 -10.84
CA VAL A 103 1.59 0.14 -11.82
C VAL A 103 2.66 -0.67 -11.09
N ALA A 104 2.88 -1.88 -11.56
CA ALA A 104 3.89 -2.79 -11.06
C ALA A 104 4.98 -3.00 -12.09
N ASP A 105 6.21 -2.81 -11.65
CA ASP A 105 7.43 -3.15 -12.38
C ASP A 105 7.89 -4.52 -11.91
N SER A 106 7.88 -5.48 -12.83
CA SER A 106 8.12 -6.88 -12.52
C SER A 106 9.55 -7.29 -12.83
N GLY A 107 10.07 -8.26 -12.08
CA GLY A 107 11.36 -8.89 -12.37
C GLY A 107 11.35 -9.72 -13.66
N ASP A 108 10.17 -10.05 -14.19
CA ASP A 108 9.96 -10.86 -15.41
C ASP A 108 10.03 -10.06 -16.73
N GLY A 109 10.41 -8.78 -16.67
CA GLY A 109 10.53 -7.91 -17.86
C GLY A 109 9.22 -7.23 -18.29
N TYR A 110 8.13 -7.41 -17.54
CA TYR A 110 6.85 -6.75 -17.80
C TYR A 110 6.57 -5.57 -16.87
N VAL A 111 5.88 -4.57 -17.39
CA VAL A 111 5.20 -3.53 -16.61
C VAL A 111 3.70 -3.76 -16.72
N ARG A 112 3.05 -3.94 -15.57
CA ARG A 112 1.62 -4.23 -15.50
C ARG A 112 0.88 -3.10 -14.82
N ALA A 113 -0.27 -2.74 -15.36
CA ALA A 113 -1.15 -1.74 -14.79
C ALA A 113 -2.47 -2.39 -14.38
N TYR A 114 -2.85 -2.20 -13.13
CA TYR A 114 -4.10 -2.69 -12.56
C TYR A 114 -4.96 -1.52 -12.13
N GLU A 115 -6.27 -1.65 -12.32
CA GLU A 115 -7.26 -0.66 -11.88
C GLU A 115 -8.25 -1.29 -10.90
N ALA A 116 -8.59 -0.54 -9.87
CA ALA A 116 -9.65 -0.86 -8.95
C ALA A 116 -10.99 -0.39 -9.50
N ALA A 117 -11.85 -1.35 -9.86
CA ALA A 117 -13.26 -1.11 -10.04
C ALA A 117 -13.96 -0.89 -8.68
N LEU A 118 -15.23 -0.47 -8.75
CA LEU A 118 -16.09 -0.34 -7.56
C LEU A 118 -16.08 -1.64 -6.74
N GLY A 119 -16.01 -1.50 -5.41
CA GLY A 119 -16.00 -2.63 -4.48
C GLY A 119 -14.64 -3.29 -4.27
N ASN A 120 -13.53 -2.63 -4.62
CA ASN A 120 -12.16 -3.17 -4.53
C ASN A 120 -11.90 -4.41 -5.40
N ASN A 121 -12.62 -4.53 -6.51
CA ASN A 121 -12.29 -5.53 -7.51
C ASN A 121 -11.17 -4.98 -8.40
N TRP A 122 -10.05 -5.68 -8.50
CA TRP A 122 -8.89 -5.21 -9.26
C TRP A 122 -8.75 -5.99 -10.56
N THR A 123 -8.54 -5.28 -11.66
CA THR A 123 -8.41 -5.87 -13.00
C THR A 123 -7.11 -5.44 -13.66
N LEU A 124 -6.46 -6.37 -14.34
CA LEU A 124 -5.32 -6.06 -15.21
C LEU A 124 -5.83 -5.28 -16.42
N MET A 125 -5.37 -4.05 -16.58
CA MET A 125 -5.74 -3.17 -17.68
C MET A 125 -4.77 -3.30 -18.84
N ASN A 126 -3.49 -3.42 -18.53
CA ASN A 126 -2.43 -3.49 -19.54
C ASN A 126 -1.20 -4.22 -19.00
N SER A 127 -0.45 -4.84 -19.89
CA SER A 127 0.83 -5.48 -19.65
C SER A 127 1.73 -5.17 -20.84
N LEU A 128 2.88 -4.55 -20.60
CA LEU A 128 3.85 -4.17 -21.62
C LEU A 128 5.16 -4.86 -21.31
N ASP A 129 5.79 -5.48 -22.29
CA ASP A 129 7.15 -6.03 -22.14
C ASP A 129 8.23 -5.02 -22.54
N ASP A 130 9.49 -5.43 -22.43
CA ASP A 130 10.64 -4.62 -22.81
C ASP A 130 10.61 -4.22 -24.31
N GLU A 131 10.09 -5.04 -25.22
CA GLU A 131 10.00 -4.73 -26.66
C GLU A 131 8.95 -3.64 -26.92
N ASP A 132 7.74 -3.81 -26.36
CA ASP A 132 6.66 -2.82 -26.38
C ASP A 132 7.10 -1.48 -25.81
N LEU A 133 7.92 -1.54 -24.76
CA LEU A 133 8.53 -0.37 -24.19
C LEU A 133 9.50 0.23 -25.22
N GLU A 134 10.52 -0.50 -25.69
CA GLU A 134 11.55 -0.04 -26.62
C GLU A 134 11.00 0.65 -27.87
N ASP A 135 9.99 0.08 -28.53
CA ASP A 135 9.35 0.61 -29.74
C ASP A 135 8.72 1.99 -29.56
N ARG A 136 8.38 2.37 -28.32
CA ARG A 136 7.88 3.73 -28.01
C ARG A 136 8.97 4.80 -27.96
N GLY A 137 10.24 4.46 -28.20
CA GLY A 137 11.33 5.42 -28.39
C GLY A 137 11.71 6.29 -27.18
N MET A 138 11.20 5.98 -25.98
CA MET A 138 11.44 6.77 -24.76
C MET A 138 12.47 6.11 -23.80
N PRO A 139 13.09 6.85 -22.87
CA PRO A 139 13.92 6.25 -21.80
C PRO A 139 13.07 5.38 -20.85
N LYS A 140 13.60 4.25 -20.36
CA LYS A 140 12.86 3.26 -19.52
C LYS A 140 12.18 3.89 -18.28
N ASP A 141 12.78 4.90 -17.67
CA ASP A 141 12.22 5.58 -16.49
C ASP A 141 11.04 6.52 -16.83
N VAL A 142 11.05 7.14 -18.00
CA VAL A 142 10.00 8.07 -18.49
C VAL A 142 8.77 7.28 -18.98
N LYS A 143 8.97 6.07 -19.52
CA LYS A 143 7.88 5.20 -20.01
C LYS A 143 6.90 4.80 -18.92
N LYS A 144 7.38 4.56 -17.70
CA LYS A 144 6.53 4.14 -16.55
C LYS A 144 5.62 5.27 -16.07
N GLU A 145 6.09 6.51 -16.12
CA GLU A 145 5.25 7.68 -15.83
C GLU A 145 4.29 7.98 -16.98
N GLN A 146 4.71 7.82 -18.24
CA GLN A 146 3.82 8.01 -19.39
C GLN A 146 2.72 6.94 -19.44
N ILE A 147 2.98 5.68 -19.06
CA ILE A 147 1.93 4.65 -18.91
C ILE A 147 0.91 5.09 -17.85
N ILE A 148 1.39 5.61 -16.72
CA ILE A 148 0.52 6.20 -15.70
C ILE A 148 -0.30 7.34 -16.32
N TYR A 149 0.32 8.29 -17.04
CA TYR A 149 -0.35 9.43 -17.70
C TYR A 149 -1.32 9.04 -18.83
N ASP A 150 -1.00 8.04 -19.64
CA ASP A 150 -1.84 7.56 -20.75
C ASP A 150 -3.09 6.86 -20.20
N LEU A 151 -2.94 6.13 -19.10
CA LEU A 151 -4.04 5.48 -18.38
C LEU A 151 -4.90 6.47 -17.57
N TYR A 152 -4.44 7.70 -17.34
CA TYR A 152 -5.19 8.76 -16.68
C TYR A 152 -6.20 9.50 -17.57
N ARG A 153 -6.21 9.24 -18.88
CA ARG A 153 -6.96 10.02 -19.87
C ARG A 153 -8.32 9.42 -20.27
N CYS A 154 -8.81 8.43 -19.54
CA CYS A 154 -10.16 7.89 -19.70
C CYS A 154 -11.05 8.26 -18.50
#